data_AF-A0A7C6MP46-F1
#
_entry.id   AF-A0A7C6MP46-F1
#
_cell.length_a   1.000
_cell.length_b   1.000
_cell.length_c   1.000
_cell.angle_alpha   90.00
_cell.angle_beta   90.00
_cell.angle_gamma   90.00
#
_symmetry.space_group_name_H-M   'P 1'
#
loop_
_entity.id
_entity.type
_entity.pdbx_description
1 polymer ?
#
loop_
_entity_poly.entity_id
_entity_poly.type
_entity_poly.pdbx_seq_one_letter_code
_entity_poly.pdbx_strand_id
1 'polypeptide(L)' 'MDTWVILTMASVGIGFLMFGGAFFGFMSKWPQTRVWALGIGALVMVTIIPVFIALFVAVTGE' A
#
# COMPACT_ATOMS: atom_id res chain seq x y z
N MET A 1 13.17 17.65 -1.27
CA MET A 1 12.15 16.66 -0.88
C MET A 1 12.86 15.61 -0.06
N ASP A 2 12.40 15.40 1.16
CA ASP A 2 13.02 14.44 2.06
C ASP A 2 12.83 13.03 1.52
N THR A 3 13.90 12.23 1.54
CA THR A 3 13.92 10.86 1.03
C THR A 3 12.78 10.02 1.64
N TRP A 4 12.46 10.26 2.90
CA TRP A 4 11.35 9.64 3.63
C TRP A 4 9.97 9.95 3.04
N VAL A 5 9.76 11.18 2.57
CA VAL A 5 8.51 11.61 1.92
C VAL A 5 8.36 10.95 0.55
N ILE A 6 9.44 10.84 -0.22
CA ILE A 6 9.43 10.14 -1.52
C ILE A 6 9.13 8.65 -1.31
N LEU A 7 9.72 8.03 -0.29
CA LEU A 7 9.51 6.62 0.02
C LEU A 7 8.06 6.31 0.45
N THR A 8 7.46 7.17 1.27
CA THR A 8 6.04 7.05 1.65
C THR A 8 5.11 7.23 0.45
N MET A 9 5.35 8.25 -0.37
CA MET A 9 4.59 8.50 -1.61
C MET A 9 4.67 7.31 -2.58
N ALA A 10 5.86 6.74 -2.77
CA ALA A 10 6.07 5.58 -3.64
C ALA A 10 5.36 4.32 -3.09
N SER A 11 5.47 4.07 -1.78
CA SER A 11 4.81 2.92 -1.13
C SER A 11 3.29 3.00 -1.23
N VAL A 12 2.70 4.18 -0.97
CA VAL A 12 1.26 4.43 -1.13
C VAL A 12 0.85 4.27 -2.60
N GLY A 13 1.64 4.79 -3.54
CA GLY A 13 1.38 4.64 -4.98
C GLY A 13 1.32 3.17 -5.43
N ILE A 14 2.27 2.34 -4.99
CA ILE A 14 2.27 0.89 -5.25
C ILE A 14 1.05 0.22 -4.62
N GLY A 15 0.68 0.60 -3.40
CA GLY A 15 -0.51 0.11 -2.73
C GLY A 15 -1.80 0.43 -3.49
N PHE A 16 -1.93 1.63 -4.04
CA PHE A 16 -3.06 2.00 -4.92
C PHE A 16 -3.09 1.20 -6.22
N LEU A 17 -1.93 0.90 -6.82
CA LEU A 17 -1.86 0.04 -8.02
C LEU A 17 -2.32 -1.39 -7.71
N MET A 18 -1.93 -1.94 -6.56
CA MET A 18 -2.43 -3.25 -6.11
C MET A 18 -3.94 -3.21 -5.84
N PHE A 19 -4.46 -2.12 -5.30
CA PHE A 19 -5.90 -1.94 -5.09
C PHE A 19 -6.66 -1.86 -6.41
N GLY A 20 -6.13 -1.13 -7.39
CA GLY A 20 -6.65 -1.09 -8.76
C GLY A 20 -6.62 -2.45 -9.45
N GLY A 21 -5.54 -3.22 -9.25
CA GLY A 21 -5.42 -4.61 -9.71
C GLY A 21 -6.43 -5.55 -9.04
N ALA A 22 -6.70 -5.38 -7.75
CA ALA A 22 -7.76 -6.11 -7.04
C ALA A 22 -9.14 -5.77 -7.62
N PHE A 23 -9.40 -4.50 -7.91
CA PHE A 23 -10.66 -4.03 -8.51
C PHE A 23 -10.84 -4.55 -9.94
N PHE A 24 -9.78 -4.57 -10.74
CA PHE A 24 -9.80 -5.17 -12.07
C PHE A 24 -9.99 -6.69 -12.02
N GLY A 25 -9.34 -7.37 -11.07
CA GLY A 25 -9.54 -8.80 -10.82
C GLY A 25 -10.97 -9.11 -10.40
N PHE A 26 -11.58 -8.25 -9.58
CA PHE A 26 -13.00 -8.34 -9.21
C PHE A 26 -13.92 -8.20 -10.43
N MET A 27 -13.71 -7.18 -11.27
CA MET A 27 -14.46 -7.01 -12.51
C MET A 27 -14.28 -8.18 -13.49
N SER A 28 -13.08 -8.76 -13.53
CA SER A 28 -12.74 -9.92 -14.36
C SER A 28 -13.22 -11.27 -13.78
N LYS A 29 -14.08 -11.25 -12.75
CA LYS A 29 -14.62 -12.44 -12.07
C LYS A 29 -13.54 -13.43 -11.59
N TRP A 30 -12.37 -12.92 -11.19
CA TRP A 30 -11.35 -13.77 -10.58
C TRP A 30 -11.88 -14.45 -9.30
N PRO A 31 -11.35 -15.63 -8.95
CA PRO A 31 -11.76 -16.32 -7.73
C PRO A 31 -11.61 -15.38 -6.53
N GLN A 32 -12.64 -15.35 -5.70
CA GLN A 32 -12.80 -14.39 -4.60
C GLN A 32 -11.57 -14.32 -3.69
N THR A 33 -10.89 -15.45 -3.49
CA THR A 33 -9.63 -15.55 -2.74
C THR A 33 -8.51 -14.68 -3.31
N ARG A 34 -8.35 -14.60 -4.63
CA ARG A 34 -7.29 -13.78 -5.27
C ARG A 34 -7.58 -12.29 -5.15
N VAL A 35 -8.84 -11.90 -5.33
CA VAL A 35 -9.29 -10.51 -5.18
C VAL A 35 -9.10 -10.04 -3.73
N TRP A 36 -9.50 -10.87 -2.77
CA TRP A 36 -9.32 -10.58 -1.35
C TRP A 36 -7.85 -10.55 -0.93
N ALA A 37 -7.01 -11.45 -1.43
CA ALA A 37 -5.58 -11.41 -1.18
C ALA A 37 -4.92 -10.12 -1.72
N LEU A 38 -5.28 -9.70 -2.93
CA LEU A 38 -4.80 -8.45 -3.51
C LEU A 38 -5.32 -7.22 -2.76
N GLY A 39 -6.58 -7.22 -2.33
CA GLY A 39 -7.19 -6.13 -1.57
C GLY A 39 -6.59 -5.98 -0.16
N ILE A 40 -6.41 -7.08 0.56
CA ILE A 40 -5.74 -7.08 1.87
C ILE A 40 -4.27 -6.67 1.72
N GLY A 41 -3.56 -7.21 0.72
CA GLY A 41 -2.17 -6.83 0.45
C GLY A 41 -2.01 -5.34 0.13
N ALA A 42 -2.93 -4.79 -0.66
CA ALA A 42 -2.99 -3.36 -0.95
C ALA A 42 -3.25 -2.52 0.30
N LEU A 43 -4.20 -2.94 1.16
CA LEU A 43 -4.47 -2.29 2.44
C LEU A 43 -3.22 -2.22 3.32
N VAL A 44 -2.48 -3.32 3.44
CA VAL A 44 -1.22 -3.37 4.20
C VAL A 44 -0.18 -2.41 3.62
N MET A 45 -0.01 -2.37 2.29
CA MET A 45 0.93 -1.44 1.65
C MET A 45 0.57 0.03 1.84
N VAL A 46 -0.73 0.37 1.79
CA VAL A 46 -1.21 1.76 1.97
C VAL A 46 -1.27 2.19 3.44
N THR A 47 -1.37 1.25 4.38
CA THR A 47 -1.55 1.57 5.81
C THR A 47 -0.33 1.24 6.64
N ILE A 48 0.06 -0.03 6.69
CA ILE A 48 1.11 -0.54 7.58
C ILE A 48 2.45 0.10 7.23
N ILE A 49 2.89 0.07 5.96
CA ILE A 49 4.20 0.60 5.59
C ILE A 49 4.35 2.10 5.88
N PRO A 50 3.44 2.99 5.42
CA PRO A 50 3.56 4.41 5.73
C PRO A 50 3.42 4.71 7.22
N VAL A 51 2.62 3.95 7.98
CA VAL A 51 2.56 4.09 9.45
C VAL A 51 3.90 3.74 10.09
N PHE A 52 4.56 2.65 9.66
CA PHE A 52 5.88 2.30 10.20
C PHE A 52 6.95 3.32 9.84
N ILE A 53 6.95 3.85 8.62
CA ILE A 53 7.88 4.92 8.22
C ILE A 53 7.63 6.17 9.06
N ALA A 54 6.36 6.57 9.25
CA ALA A 54 6.00 7.72 10.06
C ALA A 54 6.40 7.54 11.53
N LEU A 55 6.21 6.35 12.10
CA LEU A 55 6.63 6.03 13.46
C LEU A 55 8.16 6.06 13.60
N PHE A 56 8.89 5.52 12.63
CA PHE A 56 10.35 5.55 12.65
C PHE A 56 10.87 6.99 12.61
N VAL A 57 10.39 7.81 11.66
CA VAL A 57 10.78 9.23 11.56
C VAL A 57 10.43 9.98 12.84
N ALA A 58 9.23 9.77 13.39
CA ALA A 58 8.82 10.43 14.64
C ALA A 58 9.69 10.03 15.84
N VAL A 59 10.20 8.80 15.88
CA VAL A 59 11.07 8.30 16.95
C VAL A 59 12.53 8.69 16.74
N THR A 60 13.02 8.73 15.50
CA THR A 60 14.41 9.13 15.19
C THR A 60 14.61 10.64 15.19
N GLY A 61 13.53 11.43 15.11
CA GLY A 61 13.58 12.89 15.20
C GLY A 61 14.26 13.56 14.00
N GLU A 62 14.30 12.86 12.85
CA GLU A 62 14.69 13.44 11.55
C GLU A 62 13.58 14.36 10.98
#